data_AF-A0A835YNA5-F1
#
_entry.id   AF-A0A835YNA5-F1
#
_cell.length_a   1.000
_cell.length_b   1.000
_cell.length_c   1.000
_cell.angle_alpha   90.00
_cell.angle_beta   90.00
_cell.angle_gamma   90.00
#
_symmetry.space_group_name_H-M   'P 1'
#
loop_
_entity.id
_entity.type
_entity.pdbx_description
1 polymer ?
#
loop_
_entity_poly.entity_id
_entity_poly.type
_entity_poly.pdbx_seq_one_letter_code
_entity_poly.pdbx_strand_id
1 'polypeptide(L)' 'MDNFPRPLTADLKQICMSNCQRLIDIKSYKGRRHLYGYPVRGQRTHTNAKNQKRLHKRWILSTSLDS' A
#
# COMPACT_ATOMS: atom_id res chain seq x y z
N MET A 1 20.62 6.02 30.39
CA MET A 1 19.68 4.88 30.53
C MET A 1 18.33 5.46 30.20
N ASP A 2 18.05 5.60 28.90
CA ASP A 2 16.94 6.43 28.45
C ASP A 2 16.07 5.59 27.51
N ASN A 3 14.91 5.24 28.05
CA ASN A 3 13.82 4.51 27.45
C ASN A 3 13.44 5.10 26.08
N PHE A 4 13.79 4.41 24.98
CA PHE A 4 13.17 4.65 23.68
C PHE A 4 11.86 3.85 23.64
N PRO A 5 10.67 4.47 23.67
CA PRO A 5 9.45 3.70 23.46
C PRO A 5 9.49 3.21 22.02
N ARG A 6 9.68 1.91 21.81
CA ARG A 6 9.58 1.27 20.51
C ARG A 6 8.23 0.54 20.38
N PRO A 7 7.22 1.20 19.81
CA PRO A 7 6.26 0.54 18.93
C PRO A 7 6.68 0.78 17.47
N LEU A 8 7.98 0.67 17.17
CA LEU A 8 8.58 1.06 15.88
C LEU A 8 7.91 0.39 14.67
N THR A 9 7.33 -0.81 14.84
CA THR A 9 6.84 -1.62 13.71
C THR A 9 5.38 -1.37 13.34
N ALA A 10 4.53 -0.94 14.28
CA ALA A 10 3.10 -0.72 14.04
C ALA A 10 2.85 0.70 13.53
N ASP A 11 3.49 1.69 14.15
CA ASP A 11 3.32 3.11 13.81
C ASP A 11 3.81 3.41 12.39
N LEU A 12 4.94 2.80 11.98
CA LEU A 12 5.46 2.94 10.62
C LEU A 12 4.52 2.34 9.55
N LYS A 13 3.81 1.25 9.88
CA LYS A 13 2.81 0.67 8.98
C LYS A 13 1.62 1.62 8.83
N GLN A 14 1.13 2.19 9.93
CA GLN A 14 0.03 3.15 9.90
C GLN A 14 0.40 4.41 9.10
N ILE A 15 1.60 4.96 9.30
CA ILE A 15 2.09 6.13 8.55
C ILE A 15 2.19 5.81 7.05
N CYS A 16 2.68 4.62 6.68
CA CYS A 16 2.77 4.21 5.28
C CYS A 16 1.39 4.04 4.63
N MET A 17 0.43 3.44 5.35
CA MET A 17 -0.95 3.29 4.90
C MET A 17 -1.64 4.65 4.75
N SER A 18 -1.48 5.54 5.72
CA SER A 18 -1.99 6.92 5.67
C SER A 18 -1.43 7.69 4.46
N ASN A 19 -0.14 7.55 4.18
CA ASN A 19 0.46 8.12 2.97
C ASN A 19 -0.09 7.53 1.68
N CYS A 20 -0.34 6.22 1.62
CA CYS A 20 -0.99 5.58 0.46
C CYS A 20 -2.42 6.10 0.26
N GLN A 21 -3.21 6.17 1.34
CA GLN A 21 -4.59 6.65 1.30
C GLN A 21 -4.65 8.11 0.81
N ARG A 22 -3.82 8.98 1.38
CA ARG A 22 -3.71 10.37 0.93
C ARG A 22 -3.41 10.50 -0.57
N LEU A 23 -2.55 9.64 -1.12
CA LEU A 23 -2.24 9.66 -2.56
C LEU A 23 -3.42 9.22 -3.43
N ILE A 24 -4.27 8.32 -2.92
CA ILE A 24 -5.51 7.85 -3.56
C ILE A 24 -6.55 8.97 -3.55
N ASP A 25 -6.75 9.64 -2.42
CA ASP A 25 -7.72 10.73 -2.26
C ASP A 25 -7.42 11.91 -3.19
N ILE A 26 -6.13 12.26 -3.34
CA ILE A 26 -5.64 13.29 -4.28
C ILE A 26 -5.81 12.86 -5.75
N LYS A 27 -6.06 11.57 -6.04
CA LYS A 27 -6.15 10.99 -7.40
C LYS A 27 -4.87 11.14 -8.23
N SER A 28 -3.73 11.22 -7.56
CA SER A 28 -2.41 11.27 -8.22
C SER A 28 -2.17 10.01 -9.08
N TYR A 29 -1.23 10.06 -10.04
CA TYR A 29 -0.85 8.87 -10.82
C TYR A 29 -0.49 7.69 -9.91
N LYS A 30 0.31 7.94 -8.87
CA LYS A 30 0.70 6.91 -7.89
C LYS A 30 -0.53 6.34 -7.17
N GLY A 31 -1.45 7.18 -6.71
CA GLY A 31 -2.71 6.77 -6.07
C GLY A 31 -3.56 5.87 -6.96
N ARG A 32 -3.79 6.28 -8.22
CA ARG A 32 -4.53 5.44 -9.19
C ARG A 32 -3.87 4.08 -9.41
N ARG A 33 -2.53 4.03 -9.48
CA ARG A 33 -1.79 2.76 -9.64
C ARG A 33 -1.91 1.86 -8.42
N HIS A 34 -1.92 2.43 -7.21
CA HIS A 34 -2.19 1.69 -5.97
C HIS A 34 -3.62 1.14 -5.91
N LEU A 35 -4.61 1.94 -6.32
CA LEU A 35 -6.02 1.53 -6.37
C LEU A 35 -6.25 0.38 -7.35
N TYR A 36 -5.61 0.40 -8.51
CA TYR A 36 -5.75 -0.66 -9.52
C TYR A 36 -4.78 -1.85 -9.33
N GLY A 37 -3.94 -1.83 -8.30
CA GLY A 37 -2.97 -2.92 -8.07
C GLY A 37 -1.88 -3.04 -9.15
N TYR A 38 -1.47 -1.92 -9.74
CA TYR A 38 -0.40 -1.85 -10.74
C TYR A 38 0.92 -1.33 -10.17
N PRO A 39 2.07 -1.69 -10.77
CA PRO A 39 3.36 -1.18 -10.33
C PRO A 39 3.44 0.35 -10.54
N VAL A 40 4.01 1.03 -9.54
CA VAL A 40 4.02 2.50 -9.42
C VAL A 40 5.28 3.12 -10.03
N ARG A 41 6.38 2.35 -10.11
CA ARG A 41 7.71 2.80 -10.59
C ARG A 41 7.89 2.71 -12.12
N GLY A 42 6.81 2.81 -12.90
CA GLY A 42 6.89 2.81 -14.37
C GLY A 42 7.22 1.44 -15.01
N GLN A 43 7.05 0.34 -14.28
CA GLN A 43 7.27 -1.00 -14.84
C GLN A 43 6.19 -1.37 -15.88
N ARG A 44 6.58 -2.14 -16.90
CA ARG A 44 5.68 -2.64 -17.96
C ARG A 44 4.61 -3.58 -17.39
N THR A 45 3.33 -3.27 -17.63
CA THR A 45 2.18 -4.01 -17.08
C THR A 45 1.64 -5.13 -17.98
N HIS A 46 2.09 -5.18 -19.24
CA HIS A 46 1.66 -6.21 -20.19
C HIS A 46 2.16 -7.61 -19.79
N THR A 47 3.43 -7.72 -19.39
CA THR A 47 4.06 -9.01 -19.05
C THR A 47 4.36 -9.17 -17.55
N ASN A 48 4.77 -8.10 -16.86
CA ASN A 48 5.45 -8.20 -15.56
C ASN A 48 4.67 -7.53 -14.40
N ALA A 49 3.41 -7.92 -14.18
CA ALA A 49 2.56 -7.38 -13.10
C ALA A 49 2.10 -8.41 -12.05
N LYS A 50 2.54 -9.68 -12.14
CA LYS A 50 2.01 -10.79 -11.34
C LYS A 50 2.11 -10.55 -9.82
N ASN A 51 3.28 -10.09 -9.34
CA ASN A 51 3.52 -9.88 -7.91
C ASN A 51 2.64 -8.76 -7.34
N GLN A 52 2.54 -7.61 -8.02
CA GLN A 52 1.74 -6.49 -7.53
C GLN A 52 0.24 -6.80 -7.55
N LYS A 53 -0.24 -7.46 -8.61
CA LYS A 53 -1.63 -7.92 -8.69
C LYS A 53 -1.96 -8.90 -7.55
N ARG A 54 -1.04 -9.82 -7.20
CA ARG A 54 -1.21 -10.75 -6.07
C ARG A 54 -1.28 -10.01 -4.73
N LEU A 55 -0.38 -9.05 -4.50
CA LEU A 55 -0.37 -8.26 -3.26
C LEU A 55 -1.64 -7.42 -3.11
N HIS A 56 -2.11 -6.83 -4.20
CA HIS A 56 -3.36 -6.06 -4.21
C HIS A 56 -4.58 -6.93 -3.87
N LYS A 57 -4.67 -8.15 -4.42
CA LYS A 57 -5.73 -9.11 -4.06
C LYS A 57 -5.72 -9.45 -2.56
N ARG A 58 -4.53 -9.68 -1.97
CA ARG A 58 -4.40 -9.93 -0.53
C ARG A 58 -4.91 -8.74 0.29
N TRP A 59 -4.60 -7.52 -0.13
CA TRP A 59 -5.02 -6.30 0.55
C TRP A 59 -6.54 -6.12 0.55
N ILE A 60 -7.21 -6.40 -0.58
CA ILE A 60 -8.69 -6.37 -0.65
C ILE A 60 -9.29 -7.43 0.28
N LEU A 61 -8.78 -8.66 0.25
CA LEU A 61 -9.30 -9.76 1.07
C LEU A 61 -9.14 -9.49 2.58
N SER A 62 -8.08 -8.79 3.00
CA SER A 62 -7.94 -8.38 4.39
C SER A 62 -8.96 -7.32 4.82
N THR A 63 -9.42 -6.47 3.90
CA THR A 63 -10.46 -5.47 4.19
C THR A 63 -11.84 -6.11 4.36
N SER A 64 -12.12 -7.23 3.68
CA SER A 64 -13.42 -7.92 3.74
C SER A 64 -13.62 -8.81 4.97
N LEU A 65 -12.60 -9.04 5.78
CA LEU A 65 -12.64 -9.90 6.98
C LEU A 65 -12.84 -9.11 8.28
N ASP A 66 -12.90 -7.79 8.21
CA ASP A 66 -13.01 -6.85 9.34
C ASP A 66 -14.42 -6.21 9.43
N SER A 67 -15.45 -6.91 8.94
CA SER A 67 -16.87 -6.52 9.03
C SER A 67 -17.67 -7.58 9.77
#